data_AF-A0A1M6V826-F1
#
_entry.id   AF-A0A1M6V826-F1
#
_cell.length_a   1.000
_cell.length_b   1.000
_cell.length_c   1.000
_cell.angle_alpha   90.00
_cell.angle_beta   90.00
_cell.angle_gamma   90.00
#
_symmetry.space_group_name_H-M   'P 1'
#
loop_
_entity.id
_entity.type
_entity.pdbx_description
1 polymer ?
#
loop_
_entity_poly.entity_id
_entity_poly.type
_entity_poly.pdbx_seq_one_letter_code
_entity_poly.pdbx_strand_id
1 'polypeptide(L)'
;MYMNTGYLNHSHMDFKDKSRPLIVGSCGTYRLSSHPKLPTYRPRGRLDYQIIYITAGCGHFHFDNVDNETIVPAGNIVLYRPKELQKYEYYGEDKTEVYWIHFTGNNVKNILRQYGFPDKERVFQVGTSMEYEQIFKRIIIELQRCQDNYEEMLVLLLRHLLIIFHRELTREHILKNE
;
A
#
# COMPACT_ATOMS: atom_id res chain seq x y z
N MET A 1 5.45 1.17 19.64
CA MET A 1 5.01 0.89 18.25
C MET A 1 3.83 -0.06 18.32
N TYR A 2 2.75 0.22 17.60
CA TYR A 2 1.66 -0.73 17.39
C TYR A 2 1.79 -1.32 15.98
N MET A 3 1.53 -2.62 15.86
CA MET A 3 1.60 -3.38 14.63
C MET A 3 0.49 -4.43 14.60
N ASN A 4 -0.22 -4.53 13.49
CA ASN A 4 -1.19 -5.60 13.24
C ASN A 4 -1.10 -6.02 11.78
N THR A 5 -0.91 -7.32 11.52
CA THR A 5 -0.55 -7.84 10.19
C THR A 5 -1.23 -9.18 9.91
N GLY A 6 -1.57 -9.43 8.65
CA GLY A 6 -2.00 -10.74 8.14
C GLY A 6 -1.15 -11.14 6.93
N TYR A 7 -0.85 -12.43 6.82
CA TYR A 7 -0.01 -13.00 5.76
C TYR A 7 -0.67 -14.23 5.16
N LEU A 8 -0.72 -14.30 3.83
CA LEU A 8 -1.18 -15.48 3.10
C LEU A 8 -0.28 -16.67 3.46
N ASN A 9 -0.90 -17.77 3.89
CA ASN A 9 -0.20 -18.98 4.34
C ASN A 9 0.83 -18.75 5.45
N HIS A 10 0.71 -17.69 6.25
CA HIS A 10 1.68 -17.31 7.30
C HIS A 10 3.12 -17.12 6.80
N SER A 11 3.33 -16.90 5.49
CA SER A 11 4.66 -16.71 4.92
C SER A 11 5.04 -15.24 4.91
N HIS A 12 6.21 -14.94 5.46
CA HIS A 12 6.82 -13.60 5.40
C HIS A 12 7.66 -13.38 4.12
N MET A 13 7.85 -14.43 3.31
CA MET A 13 8.65 -14.33 2.09
C MET A 13 7.92 -13.52 1.02
N ASP A 14 8.65 -12.65 0.33
CA ASP A 14 8.13 -12.05 -0.88
C ASP A 14 7.96 -13.13 -1.94
N PHE A 15 6.84 -13.08 -2.65
CA PHE A 15 6.53 -14.08 -3.65
C PHE A 15 5.88 -13.44 -4.86
N LYS A 16 6.02 -14.12 -5.99
CA LYS A 16 5.40 -13.73 -7.23
C LYS A 16 4.59 -14.88 -7.75
N ASP A 17 3.29 -14.77 -7.54
CA ASP A 17 2.32 -15.67 -8.13
C ASP A 17 1.61 -14.96 -9.30
N LYS A 18 1.48 -15.69 -10.41
CA LYS A 18 0.80 -15.28 -11.65
C LYS A 18 -0.35 -16.23 -12.03
N SER A 19 -0.70 -17.17 -11.15
CA SER A 19 -1.78 -18.14 -11.34
C SER A 19 -3.15 -17.46 -11.56
N ARG A 20 -3.36 -16.31 -10.90
CA ARG A 20 -4.60 -15.52 -10.98
C ARG A 20 -4.34 -14.07 -11.42
N PRO A 21 -5.38 -13.34 -11.88
CA PRO A 21 -5.24 -11.94 -12.29
C PRO A 21 -4.72 -11.00 -11.21
N LEU A 22 -5.15 -11.22 -9.97
CA LEU A 22 -4.82 -10.46 -8.78
C LEU A 22 -4.86 -11.39 -7.56
N ILE A 23 -3.86 -11.29 -6.69
CA ILE A 23 -3.69 -12.07 -5.47
C ILE A 23 -3.15 -11.13 -4.40
N VAL A 24 -3.78 -11.12 -3.23
CA VAL A 24 -3.27 -10.39 -2.05
C VAL A 24 -2.38 -11.31 -1.24
N GLY A 25 -1.13 -10.93 -1.04
CA GLY A 25 -0.15 -11.73 -0.31
C GLY A 25 -0.09 -11.40 1.17
N SER A 26 -0.16 -10.12 1.54
CA SER A 26 -0.14 -9.70 2.94
C SER A 26 -0.65 -8.28 3.10
N CYS A 27 -1.08 -7.93 4.30
CA CYS A 27 -1.57 -6.61 4.64
C CYS A 27 -1.30 -6.30 6.11
N GLY A 28 -1.13 -5.03 6.45
CA GLY A 28 -0.92 -4.66 7.83
C GLY A 28 -0.99 -3.16 8.08
N THR A 29 -0.74 -2.82 9.33
CA THR A 29 -0.64 -1.43 9.80
C THR A 29 0.53 -1.27 10.76
N TYR A 30 1.13 -0.09 10.71
CA TYR A 30 2.09 0.39 11.69
C TYR A 30 1.61 1.72 12.25
N ARG A 31 1.71 1.89 13.56
CA ARG A 31 1.57 3.17 14.23
C ARG A 31 2.78 3.43 15.11
N LEU A 32 3.55 4.45 14.76
CA LEU A 32 4.72 4.88 15.51
C LEU A 32 4.30 6.01 16.46
N SER A 33 4.46 5.77 17.76
CA SER A 33 4.11 6.73 18.81
C SER A 33 5.29 7.05 19.73
N SER A 34 6.01 6.01 20.14
CA SER A 34 7.15 6.06 21.06
C SER A 34 8.43 5.46 20.49
N HIS A 35 8.35 4.81 19.31
CA HIS A 35 9.50 4.20 18.69
C HIS A 35 10.16 5.22 17.76
N PRO A 36 11.48 5.46 17.86
CA PRO A 36 12.10 6.63 17.24
C PRO A 36 12.08 6.56 15.72
N LYS A 37 12.35 5.39 15.14
CA LYS A 37 12.44 5.19 13.70
C LYS A 37 12.08 3.75 13.32
N LEU A 38 11.42 3.56 12.17
CA LEU A 38 11.24 2.27 11.51
C LEU A 38 11.75 2.35 10.06
N PRO A 39 12.99 1.90 9.79
CA PRO A 39 13.55 1.95 8.45
C PRO A 39 13.17 0.72 7.61
N THR A 40 13.04 0.92 6.31
CA THR A 40 13.03 -0.15 5.30
C THR A 40 14.08 0.15 4.24
N TYR A 41 14.92 -0.83 3.94
CA TYR A 41 15.87 -0.76 2.85
C TYR A 41 15.92 -2.07 2.05
N ARG A 42 15.48 -2.02 0.80
CA ARG A 42 15.51 -3.12 -0.16
C ARG A 42 16.08 -2.60 -1.49
N PRO A 43 17.40 -2.65 -1.69
CA PRO A 43 18.05 -2.07 -2.88
C PRO A 43 17.59 -2.70 -4.19
N ARG A 44 17.17 -3.97 -4.15
CA ARG A 44 16.63 -4.71 -5.30
C ARG A 44 15.10 -4.78 -5.33
N GLY A 45 14.44 -4.07 -4.43
CA GLY A 45 12.99 -4.11 -4.26
C GLY A 45 12.47 -5.47 -3.79
N ARG A 46 11.18 -5.69 -4.06
CA ARG A 46 10.46 -6.96 -3.86
C ARG A 46 10.00 -7.56 -5.18
N LEU A 47 9.60 -8.82 -5.16
CA LEU A 47 9.01 -9.47 -6.34
C LEU A 47 7.54 -9.12 -6.60
N ASP A 48 6.84 -8.60 -5.58
CA ASP A 48 5.42 -8.19 -5.60
C ASP A 48 5.25 -6.67 -5.71
N TYR A 49 3.99 -6.23 -5.84
CA TYR A 49 3.59 -4.83 -5.71
C TYR A 49 3.31 -4.52 -4.24
N GLN A 50 3.43 -3.24 -3.88
CA GLN A 50 3.07 -2.75 -2.55
C GLN A 50 2.35 -1.41 -2.66
N ILE A 51 1.22 -1.28 -1.97
CA ILE A 51 0.61 0.02 -1.66
C ILE A 51 0.90 0.32 -0.19
N ILE A 52 1.28 1.56 0.11
CA ILE A 52 1.42 2.11 1.45
C ILE A 52 0.53 3.35 1.52
N TYR A 53 -0.50 3.31 2.35
CA TYR A 53 -1.40 4.43 2.59
C TYR A 53 -1.01 5.11 3.90
N ILE A 54 -0.72 6.41 3.85
CA ILE A 54 -0.33 7.21 5.02
C ILE A 54 -1.58 7.83 5.61
N THR A 55 -1.96 7.39 6.81
CA THR A 55 -3.21 7.81 7.47
C THR A 55 -3.01 8.97 8.43
N ALA A 56 -1.84 9.05 9.06
CA ALA A 56 -1.46 10.14 9.94
C ALA A 56 0.04 10.40 9.87
N GLY A 57 0.44 11.65 10.16
CA GLY A 57 1.84 12.08 10.08
C GLY A 57 2.34 12.16 8.65
N CYS A 58 3.59 11.73 8.45
CA CYS A 58 4.22 11.57 7.14
C CYS A 58 5.16 10.36 7.13
N GLY A 59 5.61 9.97 5.94
CA GLY A 59 6.72 9.03 5.76
C GLY A 59 7.79 9.64 4.87
N HIS A 60 9.04 9.24 5.08
CA HIS A 60 10.20 9.71 4.34
C HIS A 60 10.58 8.64 3.33
N PHE A 61 10.38 8.90 2.04
CA PHE A 61 10.60 7.94 0.97
C PHE A 61 11.78 8.36 0.11
N HIS A 62 12.50 7.40 -0.45
CA HIS A 62 13.59 7.67 -1.39
C HIS A 62 13.38 6.89 -2.68
N PHE A 63 13.10 7.63 -3.75
CA PHE A 63 12.82 7.07 -5.08
C PHE A 63 14.04 7.20 -5.98
N ASP A 64 14.28 6.17 -6.80
CA ASP A 64 15.34 6.03 -7.81
C ASP A 64 16.77 6.01 -7.27
N ASN A 65 17.11 6.82 -6.27
CA ASN A 65 18.38 6.78 -5.54
C ASN A 65 18.16 6.98 -4.03
N VAL A 66 19.15 6.61 -3.22
CA VAL A 66 19.04 6.62 -1.75
C VAL A 66 19.13 8.02 -1.13
N ASP A 67 19.55 9.02 -1.87
CA ASP A 67 19.77 10.39 -1.36
C ASP A 67 18.58 11.32 -1.68
N ASN A 68 17.66 10.88 -2.55
CA ASN A 68 16.50 11.64 -2.99
C ASN A 68 15.32 11.49 -2.01
N GLU A 69 15.39 12.19 -0.88
CA GLU A 69 14.30 12.19 0.10
C GLU A 69 13.05 12.90 -0.44
N THR A 70 11.91 12.24 -0.30
CA THR A 70 10.57 12.75 -0.59
C THR A 70 9.71 12.52 0.63
N ILE A 71 9.32 13.60 1.32
CA ILE A 71 8.39 13.53 2.44
C ILE A 71 6.98 13.42 1.89
N VAL A 72 6.30 12.34 2.24
CA VAL A 72 4.93 12.06 1.80
C VAL A 72 3.98 12.17 3.00
N PRO A 73 3.06 13.14 3.03
CA PRO A 73 2.18 13.37 4.16
C PRO A 73 0.95 12.45 4.14
N ALA A 74 0.22 12.43 5.25
CA ALA A 74 -1.08 11.76 5.36
C ALA A 74 -2.05 12.13 4.24
N GLY A 75 -2.91 11.19 3.87
CA GLY A 75 -3.83 11.30 2.73
C GLY A 75 -3.21 10.92 1.38
N ASN A 76 -1.97 10.45 1.37
CA ASN A 76 -1.30 9.96 0.18
C ASN A 76 -1.11 8.45 0.24
N ILE A 77 -1.06 7.83 -0.93
CA ILE A 77 -0.55 6.47 -1.11
C ILE A 77 0.77 6.50 -1.86
N VAL A 78 1.67 5.59 -1.48
CA VAL A 78 2.89 5.25 -2.21
C VAL A 78 2.70 3.86 -2.82
N LEU A 79 2.89 3.76 -4.14
CA LEU A 79 2.83 2.50 -4.89
C LEU A 79 4.24 2.11 -5.34
N TYR A 80 4.72 0.98 -4.82
CA TYR A 80 5.91 0.30 -5.33
C TYR A 80 5.54 -0.82 -6.29
N ARG A 81 6.24 -0.85 -7.41
CA ARG A 81 6.18 -1.92 -8.41
C ARG A 81 7.30 -2.94 -8.16
N PRO A 82 7.18 -4.16 -8.72
CA PRO A 82 8.21 -5.17 -8.57
C PRO A 82 9.59 -4.67 -8.99
N LYS A 83 10.59 -5.00 -8.17
CA LYS A 83 12.02 -4.67 -8.33
C LYS A 83 12.39 -3.19 -8.23
N GLU A 84 11.45 -2.31 -7.87
CA GLU A 84 11.81 -0.92 -7.55
C GLU A 84 12.55 -0.85 -6.22
N LEU A 85 13.57 0.01 -6.15
CA LEU A 85 14.23 0.37 -4.89
C LEU A 85 13.17 0.75 -3.86
N GLN A 86 13.19 0.09 -2.70
CA GLN A 86 12.39 0.50 -1.56
C GLN A 86 13.32 0.99 -0.46
N LYS A 87 13.45 2.30 -0.34
CA LYS A 87 14.07 2.94 0.82
C LYS A 87 13.06 3.93 1.39
N TYR A 88 12.63 3.70 2.61
CA TYR A 88 11.74 4.61 3.29
C TYR A 88 11.77 4.40 4.79
N GLU A 89 11.48 5.46 5.52
CA GLU A 89 11.55 5.50 6.97
C GLU A 89 10.34 6.22 7.54
N TYR A 90 9.90 5.72 8.69
CA TYR A 90 8.87 6.37 9.51
C TYR A 90 9.51 6.80 10.82
N TYR A 91 9.22 8.02 11.27
CA TYR A 91 9.75 8.53 12.53
C TYR A 91 8.65 8.62 13.59
N GLY A 92 9.02 8.39 14.85
CA GLY A 92 8.09 8.48 15.98
C GLY A 92 7.62 9.89 16.26
N GLU A 93 8.45 10.89 15.94
CA GLU A 93 8.13 12.31 16.10
C GLU A 93 7.00 12.76 15.18
N ASP A 94 6.97 12.22 13.95
CA ASP A 94 5.91 12.49 12.96
C ASP A 94 4.58 11.83 13.31
N LYS A 95 4.56 10.97 14.35
CA LYS A 95 3.40 10.16 14.74
C LYS A 95 2.86 9.32 13.58
N THR A 96 3.74 8.84 12.71
CA THR A 96 3.37 8.17 11.47
C THR A 96 2.45 6.97 11.71
N GLU A 97 1.34 6.95 10.99
CA GLU A 97 0.45 5.80 10.89
C GLU A 97 0.25 5.43 9.42
N VAL A 98 0.42 4.15 9.11
CA VAL A 98 0.27 3.63 7.74
C VAL A 98 -0.51 2.33 7.72
N TYR A 99 -1.24 2.11 6.63
CA TYR A 99 -1.61 0.77 6.18
C TYR A 99 -0.75 0.38 4.99
N TRP A 100 -0.46 -0.90 4.85
CA TRP A 100 0.24 -1.43 3.69
C TRP A 100 -0.40 -2.72 3.21
N ILE A 101 -0.30 -2.98 1.91
CA ILE A 101 -0.77 -4.21 1.28
C ILE A 101 0.19 -4.65 0.18
N HIS A 102 0.60 -5.91 0.21
CA HIS A 102 1.39 -6.57 -0.82
C HIS A 102 0.50 -7.44 -1.70
N PHE A 103 0.69 -7.36 -3.01
CA PHE A 103 -0.13 -8.10 -3.98
C PHE A 103 0.63 -8.43 -5.26
N THR A 104 0.21 -9.49 -5.93
CA THR A 104 0.79 -10.02 -7.17
C THR A 104 -0.33 -10.48 -8.12
N GLY A 105 0.01 -10.97 -9.30
CA GLY A 105 -0.92 -11.51 -10.28
C GLY A 105 -0.45 -11.28 -11.71
N ASN A 106 -1.08 -11.96 -12.66
CA ASN A 106 -0.72 -11.83 -14.06
C ASN A 106 -1.30 -10.56 -14.74
N ASN A 107 -2.31 -9.91 -14.14
CA ASN A 107 -3.00 -8.76 -14.73
C ASN A 107 -2.90 -7.47 -13.90
N VAL A 108 -2.10 -7.47 -12.83
CA VAL A 108 -1.98 -6.33 -11.89
C VAL A 108 -1.68 -5.02 -12.60
N LYS A 109 -0.75 -5.03 -13.56
CA LYS A 109 -0.36 -3.83 -14.31
C LYS A 109 -1.55 -3.18 -15.03
N ASN A 110 -2.41 -3.97 -15.65
CA ASN A 110 -3.58 -3.46 -16.36
C ASN A 110 -4.67 -2.99 -15.40
N ILE A 111 -4.86 -3.72 -14.29
CA ILE A 111 -5.81 -3.34 -13.24
C ILE A 111 -5.44 -1.97 -12.63
N LEU A 112 -4.16 -1.76 -12.33
CA LEU A 112 -3.67 -0.48 -11.80
C LEU A 112 -3.91 0.67 -12.79
N ARG A 113 -3.57 0.48 -14.07
CA ARG A 113 -3.83 1.49 -15.12
C ARG A 113 -5.32 1.81 -15.26
N GLN A 114 -6.19 0.80 -15.20
CA GLN A 114 -7.64 0.97 -15.26
C GLN A 114 -8.16 1.88 -14.14
N TYR A 115 -7.53 1.86 -12.97
CA TYR A 115 -7.93 2.67 -11.81
C TYR A 115 -7.06 3.91 -11.61
N GLY A 116 -6.43 4.42 -12.67
CA GLY A 116 -5.73 5.71 -12.63
C GLY A 116 -4.35 5.68 -11.97
N PHE A 117 -3.67 4.53 -11.96
CA PHE A 117 -2.28 4.40 -11.48
C PHE A 117 -1.31 4.22 -12.67
N PRO A 118 -0.89 5.30 -13.34
CA PRO A 118 0.03 5.25 -14.48
C PRO A 118 1.42 4.73 -14.07
N ASP A 119 2.10 4.06 -15.00
CA ASP A 119 3.33 3.29 -14.75
C ASP A 119 4.49 4.07 -14.11
N LYS A 120 4.56 5.39 -14.29
CA LYS A 120 5.70 6.22 -13.87
C LYS A 120 5.50 6.90 -12.52
N GLU A 121 4.27 7.05 -12.07
CA GLU A 121 3.95 7.74 -10.83
C GLU A 121 4.00 6.76 -9.65
N ARG A 122 4.43 7.28 -8.50
CA ARG A 122 4.61 6.51 -7.26
C ARG A 122 3.80 7.06 -6.10
N VAL A 123 3.54 8.36 -6.07
CA VAL A 123 2.81 9.03 -4.99
C VAL A 123 1.49 9.52 -5.56
N PHE A 124 0.40 9.22 -4.87
CA PHE A 124 -0.95 9.60 -5.28
C PHE A 124 -1.72 10.18 -4.09
N GLN A 125 -2.27 11.37 -4.26
CA GLN A 125 -3.08 12.02 -3.25
C GLN A 125 -4.52 11.49 -3.34
N VAL A 126 -4.97 10.78 -2.30
CA VAL A 126 -6.30 10.14 -2.24
C VAL A 126 -7.14 10.64 -1.07
N GLY A 127 -6.60 11.60 -0.29
CA GLY A 127 -7.23 12.11 0.92
C GLY A 127 -7.29 11.08 2.05
N THR A 128 -7.92 11.47 3.15
CA THR A 128 -8.12 10.59 4.32
C THR A 128 -9.57 10.14 4.43
N SER A 129 -9.80 8.83 4.56
CA SER A 129 -11.14 8.27 4.75
C SER A 129 -11.14 7.13 5.76
N MET A 130 -12.12 7.14 6.66
CA MET A 130 -12.39 6.02 7.59
C MET A 130 -12.76 4.74 6.84
N GLU A 131 -13.37 4.85 5.65
CA GLU A 131 -13.70 3.71 4.81
C GLU A 131 -12.44 2.94 4.39
N TYR A 132 -11.36 3.65 4.06
CA TYR A 132 -10.09 3.03 3.68
C TYR A 132 -9.54 2.19 4.83
N GLU A 133 -9.53 2.74 6.04
CA GLU A 133 -9.09 2.02 7.23
C GLU A 133 -9.92 0.78 7.52
N GLN A 134 -11.25 0.88 7.38
CA GLN A 134 -12.16 -0.25 7.59
C GLN A 134 -11.87 -1.38 6.61
N ILE A 135 -11.63 -1.05 5.33
CA ILE A 135 -11.30 -2.06 4.32
C ILE A 135 -9.94 -2.70 4.62
N PHE A 136 -8.90 -1.92 4.93
CA PHE A 136 -7.61 -2.48 5.31
C PHE A 136 -7.70 -3.39 6.54
N LYS A 137 -8.41 -2.96 7.60
CA LYS A 137 -8.67 -3.80 8.79
C LYS A 137 -9.40 -5.09 8.41
N ARG A 138 -10.36 -5.03 7.49
CA ARG A 138 -11.05 -6.22 7.00
C ARG A 138 -10.10 -7.17 6.25
N ILE A 139 -9.26 -6.65 5.35
CA ILE A 139 -8.25 -7.44 4.64
C ILE A 139 -7.31 -8.15 5.63
N ILE A 140 -6.86 -7.44 6.68
CA ILE A 140 -6.03 -8.03 7.74
C ILE A 140 -6.76 -9.20 8.41
N ILE A 141 -8.04 -9.02 8.77
CA ILE A 141 -8.85 -10.07 9.42
C ILE A 141 -9.04 -11.29 8.49
N GLU A 142 -9.34 -11.07 7.21
CA GLU A 142 -9.49 -12.15 6.22
C GLU A 142 -8.19 -12.97 6.10
N LEU A 143 -7.02 -12.30 6.04
CA LEU A 143 -5.71 -12.95 6.02
C LEU A 143 -5.34 -13.67 7.33
N GLN A 144 -5.88 -13.24 8.47
CA GLN A 144 -5.62 -13.86 9.78
C GLN A 144 -6.51 -15.06 10.04
N ARG A 145 -7.78 -15.01 9.59
CA ARG A 145 -8.77 -16.05 9.87
C ARG A 145 -8.82 -17.12 8.79
N CYS A 146 -8.45 -16.78 7.56
CA CYS A 146 -8.48 -17.70 6.41
C CYS A 146 -9.82 -18.47 6.31
N GLN A 147 -10.94 -17.76 6.46
CA GLN A 147 -12.27 -18.37 6.35
C GLN A 147 -12.54 -18.84 4.92
N ASP A 148 -13.54 -19.68 4.70
CA ASP A 148 -13.89 -20.14 3.35
C ASP A 148 -14.04 -18.97 2.37
N ASN A 149 -13.37 -19.08 1.22
CA ASN A 149 -13.34 -18.06 0.16
C ASN A 149 -12.67 -16.72 0.54
N TYR A 150 -11.88 -16.66 1.61
CA TYR A 150 -11.16 -15.44 2.00
C TYR A 150 -10.29 -14.88 0.86
N GLU A 151 -9.64 -15.72 0.04
CA GLU A 151 -8.83 -15.25 -1.09
C GLU A 151 -9.65 -14.44 -2.11
N GLU A 152 -10.89 -14.86 -2.37
CA GLU A 152 -11.81 -14.11 -3.25
C GLU A 152 -12.23 -12.80 -2.59
N MET A 153 -12.55 -12.84 -1.29
CA MET A 153 -12.86 -11.64 -0.51
C MET A 153 -11.71 -10.63 -0.53
N LEU A 154 -10.46 -11.08 -0.40
CA LEU A 154 -9.27 -10.22 -0.48
C LEU A 154 -9.17 -9.51 -1.84
N VAL A 155 -9.44 -10.21 -2.94
CA VAL A 155 -9.46 -9.63 -4.29
C VAL A 155 -10.55 -8.58 -4.42
N LEU A 156 -11.75 -8.84 -3.89
CA LEU A 156 -12.87 -7.89 -3.90
C LEU A 156 -12.55 -6.64 -3.08
N LEU A 157 -11.98 -6.80 -1.88
CA LEU A 157 -11.62 -5.69 -0.99
C LEU A 157 -10.50 -4.82 -1.58
N LEU A 158 -9.45 -5.42 -2.17
CA LEU A 158 -8.42 -4.64 -2.86
C LEU A 158 -8.97 -3.92 -4.09
N ARG A 159 -9.84 -4.57 -4.89
CA ARG A 159 -10.52 -3.88 -6.00
C ARG A 159 -11.38 -2.73 -5.50
N HIS A 160 -12.08 -2.90 -4.38
CA HIS A 160 -12.86 -1.84 -3.77
C HIS A 160 -11.98 -0.63 -3.40
N LEU A 161 -10.84 -0.85 -2.73
CA LEU A 161 -9.86 0.21 -2.43
C LEU A 161 -9.39 0.94 -3.69
N LEU A 162 -9.01 0.21 -4.74
CA LEU A 162 -8.54 0.82 -5.99
C LEU A 162 -9.62 1.69 -6.65
N ILE A 163 -10.88 1.26 -6.61
CA ILE A 163 -12.02 2.02 -7.16
C ILE A 163 -12.24 3.31 -6.39
N ILE A 164 -12.26 3.27 -5.06
CA ILE A 164 -12.51 4.47 -4.24
C ILE A 164 -11.33 5.43 -4.24
N PHE A 165 -10.09 4.94 -4.33
CA PHE A 165 -8.93 5.80 -4.61
C PHE A 165 -9.05 6.48 -5.97
N HIS A 166 -9.42 5.73 -7.02
CA HIS A 166 -9.59 6.29 -8.35
C HIS A 166 -10.60 7.43 -8.40
N ARG A 167 -11.71 7.32 -7.65
CA ARG A 167 -12.72 8.38 -7.54
C ARG A 167 -12.16 9.68 -6.94
N GLU A 168 -11.29 9.58 -5.94
CA GLU A 168 -10.64 10.79 -5.38
C GLU A 168 -9.60 11.35 -6.35
N LEU A 169 -8.83 10.49 -7.01
CA LEU A 169 -7.86 10.93 -8.03
C LEU A 169 -8.55 11.69 -9.16
N THR A 170 -9.72 11.24 -9.64
CA THR A 170 -10.44 11.94 -10.70
C THR A 170 -11.11 13.23 -10.23
N ARG A 171 -11.57 13.32 -8.97
CA ARG A 171 -12.11 14.57 -8.40
C ARG A 171 -11.09 15.70 -8.41
N GLU A 172 -9.85 15.43 -8.01
CA GLU A 172 -8.79 16.45 -8.02
C GLU A 172 -8.48 16.96 -9.43
N HIS A 173 -8.54 16.09 -10.44
CA HIS A 173 -8.30 16.50 -11.83
C HIS A 173 -9.38 17.45 -12.35
N ILE A 174 -10.63 17.30 -11.89
CA ILE A 174 -11.73 18.21 -12.26
C ILE A 174 -11.49 19.58 -11.62
N LEU A 175 -11.19 19.62 -10.31
CA LEU A 175 -10.98 20.87 -9.57
C LEU A 175 -9.74 21.67 -10.01
N LYS A 176 -8.72 21.02 -10.61
CA LYS A 176 -7.53 21.71 -11.16
C LYS A 176 -7.76 22.30 -12.56
N ASN A 177 -8.84 21.90 -13.23
CA ASN A 177 -9.18 22.34 -14.58
C ASN A 177 -10.33 23.38 -14.61
N GLU A 178 -10.84 23.77 -13.44
CA GLU A 178 -11.75 24.91 -13.23
C GLU A 178 -10.97 26.15 -12.74
#